data_AF-A0A1V3XCJ4-F1
#
_entry.id   AF-A0A1V3XCJ4-F1
#
_cell.length_a   1.000
_cell.length_b   1.000
_cell.length_c   1.000
_cell.angle_alpha   90.00
_cell.angle_beta   90.00
_cell.angle_gamma   90.00
#
_symmetry.space_group_name_H-M   'P 1'
#
loop_
_entity.id
_entity.type
_entity.pdbx_description
1 polymer ?
#
loop_
_entity_poly.entity_id
_entity_poly.type
_entity_poly.pdbx_seq_one_letter_code
_entity_poly.pdbx_strand_id
1 'polypeptide(L)'
;MMMIGGQFNTPADWARAGNAIQTVDEFATAHDGNAPVLVFVDSGGAFNNDTECVNGRRGNAADHLTKDVVPYMVSKFGVSSQQRNWGIVGWSMGGTCAVDLTVMHPDLFSAFVDVAGDFYPNAGNKAETIARLFGGNADAWAAFDPTTVITRHGPYTGVSGWFAISVPGQPAGRRDTPIVDTAAMRVAGRDAAANPGNQTAAANALCALGRTNGIDCAVVPQPGKHDWPFADQAFVRALPWLAGQLDTPQAPRISLPGAGGAAAQVVTAGR
;
A
#
# COMPACT_ATOMS: atom_id res chain seq x y z
N MET A 1 4.56 7.96 -7.94
CA MET A 1 4.18 7.37 -6.64
C MET A 1 3.39 8.40 -5.86
N MET A 2 2.14 8.07 -5.53
CA MET A 2 1.33 8.88 -4.62
C MET A 2 1.71 8.51 -3.18
N MET A 3 2.12 9.50 -2.38
CA MET A 3 2.64 9.31 -1.03
C MET A 3 1.61 9.83 -0.02
N ILE A 4 0.97 8.92 0.71
CA ILE A 4 -0.12 9.24 1.67
C ILE A 4 0.40 9.01 3.09
N GLY A 5 0.30 10.01 3.96
CA GLY A 5 0.72 9.90 5.36
C GLY A 5 -0.34 9.27 6.26
N GLY A 6 -0.08 9.27 7.58
CA GLY A 6 -0.98 8.72 8.60
C GLY A 6 -2.12 9.67 9.00
N GLN A 7 -2.90 9.28 10.01
CA GLN A 7 -4.07 10.05 10.45
C GLN A 7 -3.74 11.42 11.08
N PHE A 8 -2.53 11.60 11.62
CA PHE A 8 -2.04 12.83 12.24
C PHE A 8 -0.79 13.29 11.49
N ASN A 9 -1.02 14.07 10.44
CA ASN A 9 -0.04 14.23 9.39
C ASN A 9 -0.23 15.53 8.59
N THR A 10 0.86 16.02 8.03
CA THR A 10 0.87 16.89 6.86
C THR A 10 1.63 16.22 5.71
N PRO A 11 1.35 16.57 4.43
CA PRO A 11 2.12 16.02 3.31
C PRO A 11 3.64 16.17 3.46
N ALA A 12 4.10 17.22 4.16
CA ALA A 12 5.50 17.49 4.41
C ALA A 12 6.20 16.47 5.33
N ASP A 13 5.46 15.66 6.09
CA ASP A 13 6.08 14.72 7.04
C ASP A 13 6.79 13.57 6.33
N TRP A 14 6.33 13.16 5.13
CA TRP A 14 7.09 12.22 4.30
C TRP A 14 8.49 12.75 3.98
N ALA A 15 8.60 14.04 3.67
CA ALA A 15 9.88 14.68 3.37
C ALA A 15 10.72 14.94 4.63
N ARG A 16 10.09 15.30 5.75
CA ARG A 16 10.79 15.75 6.97
C ARG A 16 11.06 14.64 7.98
N ALA A 17 10.05 13.83 8.28
CA ALA A 17 10.11 12.77 9.28
C ALA A 17 10.36 11.39 8.65
N GLY A 18 9.86 11.17 7.42
CA GLY A 18 10.04 9.94 6.66
C GLY A 18 11.26 9.92 5.72
N ASN A 19 12.10 10.97 5.73
CA ASN A 19 13.32 11.11 4.93
C ASN A 19 13.19 10.82 3.41
N ALA A 20 11.98 10.87 2.85
CA ALA A 20 11.72 10.38 1.50
C ALA A 20 12.52 11.11 0.41
N ILE A 21 12.88 12.38 0.64
CA ILE A 21 13.73 13.16 -0.28
C ILE A 21 15.15 12.59 -0.33
N GLN A 22 15.74 12.31 0.83
CA GLN A 22 17.07 11.70 0.87
C GLN A 22 17.04 10.31 0.21
N THR A 23 16.03 9.49 0.53
CA THR A 23 15.87 8.16 -0.04
C THR A 23 15.79 8.19 -1.58
N VAL A 24 15.01 9.11 -2.14
CA VAL A 24 14.86 9.21 -3.60
C VAL A 24 16.08 9.82 -4.29
N ASP A 25 16.80 10.74 -3.63
CA ASP A 25 18.06 11.30 -4.15
C ASP A 25 19.17 10.24 -4.19
N GLU A 26 19.28 9.41 -3.15
CA GLU A 26 20.20 8.27 -3.12
C GLU A 26 19.83 7.23 -4.20
N PHE A 27 18.53 6.97 -4.37
CA PHE A 27 18.05 6.11 -5.45
C PHE A 27 18.43 6.68 -6.82
N ALA A 28 18.15 7.95 -7.08
CA ALA A 28 18.47 8.60 -8.37
C ALA A 28 19.98 8.54 -8.66
N THR A 29 20.81 8.81 -7.66
CA THR A 29 22.27 8.73 -7.77
C THR A 29 22.75 7.34 -8.22
N ALA A 30 22.09 6.28 -7.74
CA ALA A 30 22.41 4.90 -8.10
C ALA A 30 21.83 4.44 -9.46
N HIS A 31 20.94 5.23 -10.09
CA HIS A 31 20.19 4.85 -11.29
C HIS A 31 20.31 5.91 -12.40
N ASP A 32 21.51 6.46 -12.60
CA ASP A 32 21.83 7.44 -13.64
C ASP A 32 20.94 8.70 -13.61
N GLY A 33 20.58 9.15 -12.41
CA GLY A 33 19.70 10.30 -12.19
C GLY A 33 18.21 10.00 -12.35
N ASN A 34 17.81 8.75 -12.60
CA ASN A 34 16.40 8.37 -12.75
C ASN A 34 15.78 7.98 -11.41
N ALA A 35 14.61 8.55 -11.14
CA ALA A 35 13.78 8.19 -10.02
C ALA A 35 12.29 8.35 -10.38
N PRO A 36 11.38 7.64 -9.70
CA PRO A 36 9.96 7.91 -9.83
C PRO A 36 9.61 9.28 -9.27
N VAL A 37 8.60 9.93 -9.87
CA VAL A 37 8.03 11.17 -9.32
C VAL A 37 7.25 10.84 -8.05
N LEU A 38 7.62 11.46 -6.92
CA LEU A 38 6.88 11.40 -5.66
C LEU A 38 5.92 12.59 -5.57
N VAL A 39 4.64 12.32 -5.31
CA VAL A 39 3.64 13.34 -5.00
C VAL A 39 3.14 13.15 -3.57
N PHE A 40 3.50 14.09 -2.69
CA PHE A 40 3.06 14.11 -1.30
C PHE A 40 1.69 14.80 -1.24
N VAL A 41 0.64 14.00 -1.03
CA VAL A 41 -0.75 14.46 -1.16
C VAL A 41 -1.37 14.77 0.19
N ASP A 42 -2.26 15.76 0.22
CA ASP A 42 -3.15 15.98 1.35
C ASP A 42 -4.41 15.12 1.20
N SER A 43 -4.54 14.13 2.06
CA SER A 43 -5.69 13.21 2.10
C SER A 43 -6.74 13.60 3.15
N GLY A 44 -6.43 14.58 4.01
CA GLY A 44 -7.26 14.95 5.16
C GLY A 44 -7.86 16.34 5.08
N GLY A 45 -7.24 17.29 4.37
CA GLY A 45 -7.64 18.71 4.33
C GLY A 45 -7.41 19.48 5.65
N ALA A 46 -7.02 18.79 6.71
CA ALA A 46 -6.61 19.33 8.01
C ALA A 46 -5.78 18.29 8.77
N PHE A 47 -4.85 18.73 9.63
CA PHE A 47 -3.88 17.89 10.32
C PHE A 47 -4.47 16.71 11.12
N ASN A 48 -5.66 16.89 11.70
CA ASN A 48 -6.32 15.92 12.56
C ASN A 48 -7.63 15.36 11.96
N ASN A 49 -7.84 15.53 10.65
CA ASN A 49 -9.01 15.00 9.97
C ASN A 49 -8.68 13.67 9.29
N ASP A 50 -8.92 12.61 10.05
CA ASP A 50 -8.73 11.24 9.61
C ASP A 50 -9.85 10.80 8.66
N THR A 51 -9.61 10.88 7.35
CA THR A 51 -10.62 10.51 6.33
C THR A 51 -10.60 9.03 5.99
N GLU A 52 -9.55 8.28 6.39
CA GLU A 52 -9.24 6.95 5.88
C GLU A 52 -9.29 6.87 4.33
N CYS A 53 -9.03 8.00 3.66
CA CYS A 53 -9.17 8.21 2.22
C CYS A 53 -10.52 7.80 1.61
N VAL A 54 -11.60 7.77 2.38
CA VAL A 54 -12.93 7.44 1.87
C VAL A 54 -13.68 8.68 1.37
N ASN A 55 -14.75 8.46 0.60
CA ASN A 55 -15.73 9.52 0.35
C ASN A 55 -16.82 9.48 1.41
N GLY A 56 -16.89 10.52 2.25
CA GLY A 56 -17.80 10.52 3.39
C GLY A 56 -17.92 11.86 4.12
N ARG A 57 -18.37 11.80 5.37
CA ARG A 57 -18.66 12.99 6.20
C ARG A 57 -17.46 13.88 6.47
N ARG A 58 -16.25 13.30 6.40
CA ARG A 58 -14.98 14.00 6.64
C ARG A 58 -14.36 14.59 5.37
N GLY A 59 -14.98 14.39 4.21
CA GLY A 59 -14.48 14.85 2.92
C GLY A 59 -14.60 13.76 1.84
N ASN A 60 -14.46 14.17 0.59
CA ASN A 60 -14.42 13.26 -0.56
C ASN A 60 -12.96 12.93 -0.92
N ALA A 61 -12.25 12.26 0.01
CA ALA A 61 -10.80 12.08 -0.10
C ALA A 61 -10.42 11.16 -1.26
N ALA A 62 -11.14 10.06 -1.49
CA ALA A 62 -10.88 9.20 -2.64
C ALA A 62 -11.06 9.94 -3.97
N ASP A 63 -12.13 10.74 -4.10
CA ASP A 63 -12.35 11.54 -5.30
C ASP A 63 -11.23 12.59 -5.47
N HIS A 64 -10.81 13.25 -4.40
CA HIS A 64 -9.69 14.17 -4.47
C HIS A 64 -8.41 13.48 -4.99
N LEU A 65 -8.05 12.34 -4.40
CA LEU A 65 -6.83 11.60 -4.75
C LEU A 65 -6.88 11.02 -6.17
N THR A 66 -8.02 10.52 -6.61
CA THR A 66 -8.13 9.79 -7.90
C THR A 66 -8.60 10.67 -9.05
N LYS A 67 -9.48 11.64 -8.80
CA LYS A 67 -10.11 12.47 -9.84
C LYS A 67 -9.52 13.87 -9.93
N ASP A 68 -8.88 14.38 -8.86
CA ASP A 68 -8.18 15.66 -8.92
C ASP A 68 -6.66 15.48 -9.08
N VAL A 69 -6.02 14.78 -8.14
CA VAL A 69 -4.55 14.69 -8.09
C VAL A 69 -3.97 13.96 -9.29
N VAL A 70 -4.48 12.77 -9.65
CA VAL A 70 -3.94 12.00 -10.78
C VAL A 70 -4.04 12.80 -12.09
N PRO A 71 -5.20 13.36 -12.50
CA PRO A 71 -5.28 14.20 -13.70
C PRO A 71 -4.44 15.47 -13.63
N TYR A 72 -4.33 16.10 -12.45
CA TYR A 72 -3.48 17.27 -12.27
C TYR A 72 -2.00 16.94 -12.50
N MET A 73 -1.50 15.83 -11.95
CA MET A 73 -0.11 15.40 -12.14
C MET A 73 0.18 15.08 -13.61
N VAL A 74 -0.72 14.37 -14.29
CA VAL A 74 -0.58 14.07 -15.72
C VAL A 74 -0.52 15.36 -16.55
N SER A 75 -1.46 16.28 -16.33
CA SER A 75 -1.58 17.49 -17.17
C SER A 75 -0.56 18.59 -16.85
N LYS A 76 -0.09 18.70 -15.60
CA LYS A 76 0.83 19.78 -15.18
C LYS A 76 2.29 19.37 -15.10
N PHE A 77 2.56 18.12 -14.72
CA PHE A 77 3.92 17.62 -14.54
C PHE A 77 4.32 16.61 -15.61
N GLY A 78 3.41 16.23 -16.51
CA GLY A 78 3.71 15.34 -17.64
C GLY A 78 4.07 13.92 -17.22
N VAL A 79 3.66 13.49 -16.02
CA VAL A 79 3.82 12.09 -15.62
C VAL A 79 2.95 11.20 -16.50
N SER A 80 3.37 9.95 -16.69
CA SER A 80 2.64 8.97 -17.51
C SER A 80 1.18 8.86 -17.06
N SER A 81 0.24 8.74 -18.01
CA SER A 81 -1.16 8.41 -17.71
C SER A 81 -1.42 6.91 -17.61
N GLN A 82 -0.38 6.08 -17.81
CA GLN A 82 -0.53 4.63 -17.90
C GLN A 82 -0.53 4.03 -16.50
N GLN A 83 -1.53 3.19 -16.21
CA GLN A 83 -1.73 2.49 -14.94
C GLN A 83 -0.45 1.84 -14.39
N ARG A 84 0.31 1.15 -15.25
CA ARG A 84 1.56 0.47 -14.86
C ARG A 84 2.68 1.41 -14.36
N ASN A 85 2.54 2.72 -14.51
CA ASN A 85 3.51 3.71 -14.03
C ASN A 85 3.02 4.43 -12.76
N TRP A 86 1.86 4.02 -12.22
CA TRP A 86 1.27 4.58 -11.02
C TRP A 86 1.20 3.55 -9.90
N GLY A 87 1.63 3.98 -8.71
CA GLY A 87 1.47 3.22 -7.49
C GLY A 87 1.37 4.14 -6.29
N ILE A 88 0.88 3.59 -5.18
CA ILE A 88 0.62 4.31 -3.93
C ILE A 88 1.54 3.77 -2.84
N VAL A 89 2.15 4.67 -2.07
CA VAL A 89 2.88 4.34 -0.84
C VAL A 89 2.14 5.02 0.30
N GLY A 90 1.82 4.24 1.32
CA GLY A 90 0.98 4.66 2.42
C GLY A 90 1.54 4.30 3.78
N TRP A 91 1.43 5.21 4.74
CA TRP A 91 1.80 4.97 6.14
C TRP A 91 0.58 5.05 7.07
N SER A 92 0.36 4.04 7.93
CA SER A 92 -0.74 4.00 8.91
C SER A 92 -2.10 4.09 8.20
N MET A 93 -2.95 5.09 8.50
CA MET A 93 -4.14 5.44 7.68
C MET A 93 -3.82 5.42 6.17
N GLY A 94 -2.70 6.00 5.76
CA GLY A 94 -2.27 6.00 4.36
C GLY A 94 -1.97 4.62 3.81
N GLY A 95 -1.52 3.68 4.65
CA GLY A 95 -1.29 2.27 4.28
C GLY A 95 -2.59 1.58 3.89
N THR A 96 -3.64 1.77 4.70
CA THR A 96 -5.02 1.37 4.38
C THR A 96 -5.45 2.00 3.05
N CYS A 97 -5.24 3.31 2.87
CA CYS A 97 -5.56 4.01 1.63
C CYS A 97 -4.85 3.42 0.40
N ALA A 98 -3.59 3.00 0.54
CA ALA A 98 -2.80 2.47 -0.56
C ALA A 98 -3.39 1.15 -1.07
N VAL A 99 -3.86 0.29 -0.17
CA VAL A 99 -4.59 -0.94 -0.53
C VAL A 99 -5.91 -0.56 -1.20
N ASP A 100 -6.77 0.19 -0.50
CA ASP A 100 -8.15 0.46 -0.91
C ASP A 100 -8.21 1.12 -2.27
N LEU A 101 -7.50 2.22 -2.47
CA LEU A 101 -7.52 2.96 -3.73
C LEU A 101 -6.99 2.12 -4.89
N THR A 102 -5.98 1.26 -4.65
CA THR A 102 -5.43 0.41 -5.70
C THR A 102 -6.41 -0.71 -6.09
N VAL A 103 -7.07 -1.35 -5.12
CA VAL A 103 -8.01 -2.43 -5.41
C VAL A 103 -9.36 -1.92 -5.93
N MET A 104 -9.73 -0.68 -5.61
CA MET A 104 -10.90 0.01 -6.15
C MET A 104 -10.67 0.57 -7.55
N HIS A 105 -9.43 0.99 -7.85
CA HIS A 105 -9.04 1.61 -9.11
C HIS A 105 -7.83 0.89 -9.75
N PRO A 106 -7.96 -0.42 -10.08
CA PRO A 106 -6.88 -1.15 -10.73
C PRO A 106 -6.61 -0.67 -12.16
N ASP A 107 -7.48 0.20 -12.70
CA ASP A 107 -7.30 0.94 -13.95
C ASP A 107 -6.42 2.19 -13.79
N LEU A 108 -6.22 2.68 -12.56
CA LEU A 108 -5.36 3.83 -12.25
C LEU A 108 -4.04 3.42 -11.62
N PHE A 109 -4.01 2.40 -10.77
CA PHE A 109 -2.82 2.00 -10.01
C PHE A 109 -2.48 0.53 -10.25
N SER A 110 -1.19 0.25 -10.44
CA SER A 110 -0.68 -1.12 -10.63
C SER A 110 0.06 -1.66 -9.42
N ALA A 111 0.42 -0.81 -8.46
CA ALA A 111 1.18 -1.24 -7.31
C ALA A 111 0.86 -0.45 -6.05
N PHE A 112 0.93 -1.11 -4.89
CA PHE A 112 0.85 -0.45 -3.60
C PHE A 112 1.94 -0.91 -2.63
N VAL A 113 2.34 0.01 -1.75
CA VAL A 113 3.11 -0.27 -0.54
C VAL A 113 2.26 0.17 0.64
N ASP A 114 1.73 -0.81 1.37
CA ASP A 114 1.03 -0.62 2.63
C ASP A 114 2.05 -0.71 3.76
N VAL A 115 2.30 0.40 4.45
CA VAL A 115 3.12 0.43 5.66
C VAL A 115 2.23 0.56 6.87
N ALA A 116 2.05 -0.56 7.58
CA ALA A 116 1.26 -0.67 8.80
C ALA A 116 -0.18 -0.11 8.71
N GLY A 117 -0.88 -0.38 7.61
CA GLY A 117 -2.30 -0.13 7.45
C GLY A 117 -3.20 -1.12 8.20
N ASP A 118 -4.45 -0.71 8.35
CA ASP A 118 -5.50 -1.47 8.99
C ASP A 118 -6.21 -2.39 7.98
N PHE A 119 -7.07 -3.29 8.49
CA PHE A 119 -7.78 -4.27 7.66
C PHE A 119 -8.84 -3.66 6.71
N TYR A 120 -9.35 -2.48 7.06
CA TYR A 120 -10.32 -1.69 6.31
C TYR A 120 -10.20 -0.23 6.79
N PRO A 121 -10.82 0.77 6.11
CA PRO A 121 -10.93 2.14 6.63
C PRO A 121 -11.45 2.16 8.05
N ASN A 122 -10.64 2.55 9.03
CA ASN A 122 -10.96 2.28 10.43
C ASN A 122 -10.94 3.51 11.33
N ALA A 123 -12.12 3.92 11.79
CA ALA A 123 -12.27 4.97 12.80
C ALA A 123 -12.64 4.40 14.18
N GLY A 124 -12.09 3.24 14.56
CA GLY A 124 -12.29 2.55 15.84
C GLY A 124 -12.63 1.07 15.66
N ASN A 125 -13.91 0.78 15.42
CA ASN A 125 -14.38 -0.54 14.96
C ASN A 125 -15.35 -0.36 13.77
N LYS A 126 -15.84 -1.46 13.19
CA LYS A 126 -16.71 -1.42 12.01
C LYS A 126 -17.96 -0.55 12.21
N ALA A 127 -18.67 -0.69 13.33
CA ALA A 127 -19.89 0.07 13.59
C ALA A 127 -19.59 1.58 13.75
N GLU A 128 -18.52 1.91 14.47
CA GLU A 128 -18.06 3.29 14.63
C GLU A 128 -17.59 3.89 13.31
N THR A 129 -16.90 3.11 12.48
CA THR A 129 -16.45 3.52 11.15
C THR A 129 -17.63 3.90 10.26
N ILE A 130 -18.63 3.01 10.16
CA ILE A 130 -19.84 3.27 9.37
C ILE A 130 -20.53 4.56 9.85
N ALA A 131 -20.62 4.77 11.17
CA ALA A 131 -21.24 5.96 11.73
C ALA A 131 -20.42 7.24 11.47
N ARG A 132 -19.10 7.20 11.72
CA ARG A 132 -18.20 8.37 11.73
C ARG A 132 -17.78 8.80 10.33
N LEU A 133 -17.48 7.85 9.45
CA LEU A 133 -17.00 8.13 8.08
C LEU A 133 -18.13 8.13 7.06
N PHE A 134 -19.03 7.15 7.13
CA PHE A 134 -20.08 6.92 6.12
C PHE A 134 -21.47 7.40 6.52
N GLY A 135 -21.58 8.04 7.70
CA GLY A 135 -22.82 8.60 8.18
C GLY A 135 -23.94 7.61 8.43
N GLY A 136 -23.60 6.37 8.78
CA GLY A 136 -24.54 5.27 9.01
C GLY A 136 -24.80 4.40 7.77
N ASN A 137 -24.24 4.75 6.60
CA ASN A 137 -24.46 4.02 5.37
C ASN A 137 -23.49 2.83 5.24
N ALA A 138 -24.00 1.62 5.49
CA ALA A 138 -23.21 0.39 5.40
C ALA A 138 -22.84 0.00 3.97
N ASP A 139 -23.68 0.34 2.97
CA ASP A 139 -23.38 0.06 1.56
C ASP A 139 -22.25 0.97 1.06
N ALA A 140 -22.22 2.22 1.52
CA ALA A 140 -21.11 3.13 1.24
C ALA A 140 -19.80 2.62 1.88
N TRP A 141 -19.85 2.11 3.11
CA TRP A 141 -18.69 1.44 3.72
C TRP A 141 -18.24 0.21 2.92
N ALA A 142 -19.18 -0.62 2.47
CA ALA A 142 -18.88 -1.81 1.68
C ALA A 142 -18.30 -1.49 0.29
N ALA A 143 -18.46 -0.25 -0.19
CA ALA A 143 -17.80 0.22 -1.41
C ALA A 143 -16.30 0.49 -1.20
N PHE A 144 -15.85 0.68 0.05
CA PHE A 144 -14.47 0.97 0.44
C PHE A 144 -13.80 -0.14 1.26
N ASP A 145 -14.54 -1.12 1.77
CA ASP A 145 -13.96 -2.30 2.44
C ASP A 145 -13.16 -3.15 1.43
N PRO A 146 -11.83 -3.27 1.56
CA PRO A 146 -10.99 -3.94 0.57
C PRO A 146 -11.38 -5.41 0.40
N THR A 147 -11.88 -6.08 1.44
CA THR A 147 -12.31 -7.48 1.31
C THR A 147 -13.54 -7.62 0.42
N THR A 148 -14.53 -6.73 0.60
CA THR A 148 -15.72 -6.65 -0.25
C THR A 148 -15.35 -6.24 -1.67
N VAL A 149 -14.48 -5.23 -1.84
CA VAL A 149 -14.06 -4.72 -3.15
C VAL A 149 -13.34 -5.80 -3.95
N ILE A 150 -12.33 -6.45 -3.36
CA ILE A 150 -11.55 -7.51 -4.02
C ILE A 150 -12.45 -8.67 -4.44
N THR A 151 -13.33 -9.13 -3.54
CA THR A 151 -14.23 -10.26 -3.81
C THR A 151 -15.24 -9.91 -4.90
N ARG A 152 -15.74 -8.68 -4.94
CA ARG A 152 -16.74 -8.22 -5.92
C ARG A 152 -16.14 -7.96 -7.30
N HIS A 153 -14.91 -7.45 -7.37
CA HIS A 153 -14.24 -7.15 -8.64
C HIS A 153 -13.96 -8.42 -9.45
N GLY A 154 -13.56 -9.50 -8.77
CA GLY A 154 -13.04 -10.71 -9.42
C GLY A 154 -11.55 -10.58 -9.74
N PRO A 155 -11.01 -11.37 -10.69
CA PRO A 155 -9.58 -11.44 -10.93
C PRO A 155 -8.94 -10.10 -11.31
N TYR A 156 -7.87 -9.74 -10.61
CA TYR A 156 -6.97 -8.64 -10.91
C TYR A 156 -5.90 -9.11 -11.90
N THR A 157 -5.36 -8.18 -12.69
CA THR A 157 -4.24 -8.44 -13.60
C THR A 157 -3.26 -7.28 -13.49
N GLY A 158 -1.97 -7.59 -13.30
CA GLY A 158 -0.92 -6.58 -13.24
C GLY A 158 -0.98 -5.69 -12.00
N VAL A 159 -1.67 -6.12 -10.93
CA VAL A 159 -1.68 -5.44 -9.63
C VAL A 159 -0.75 -6.17 -8.67
N SER A 160 0.12 -5.43 -7.98
CA SER A 160 1.05 -6.00 -7.02
C SER A 160 1.16 -5.20 -5.72
N GLY A 161 1.41 -5.87 -4.60
CA GLY A 161 1.35 -5.28 -3.26
C GLY A 161 2.51 -5.64 -2.35
N TRP A 162 3.05 -4.65 -1.65
CA TRP A 162 4.01 -4.85 -0.56
C TRP A 162 3.40 -4.43 0.76
N PHE A 163 3.21 -5.36 1.68
CA PHE A 163 2.75 -5.07 3.04
C PHE A 163 3.94 -5.05 3.99
N ALA A 164 4.31 -3.89 4.51
CA ALA A 164 5.35 -3.73 5.52
C ALA A 164 4.71 -3.71 6.93
N ILE A 165 5.07 -4.70 7.75
CA ILE A 165 4.54 -4.84 9.11
C ILE A 165 5.66 -4.68 10.14
N SER A 166 5.34 -3.98 11.23
CA SER A 166 6.27 -3.77 12.33
C SER A 166 6.22 -4.96 13.28
N VAL A 167 7.37 -5.57 13.58
CA VAL A 167 7.50 -6.64 14.56
C VAL A 167 8.41 -6.21 15.72
N PRO A 168 7.95 -6.30 16.98
CA PRO A 168 8.82 -6.03 18.12
C PRO A 168 9.93 -7.09 18.22
N GLY A 169 11.18 -6.69 17.91
CA GLY A 169 12.42 -7.32 18.39
C GLY A 169 12.61 -8.84 18.22
N GLN A 170 11.90 -9.53 17.33
CA GLN A 170 12.15 -10.97 17.10
C GLN A 170 13.35 -11.21 16.16
N PRO A 171 14.13 -12.29 16.37
CA PRO A 171 15.21 -12.66 15.47
C PRO A 171 14.66 -12.92 14.05
N ALA A 172 15.44 -12.53 13.04
CA ALA A 172 15.20 -12.92 11.66
C ALA A 172 15.04 -14.45 11.58
N GLY A 173 13.82 -14.96 11.40
CA GLY A 173 13.60 -16.41 11.39
C GLY A 173 12.17 -16.91 11.57
N ARG A 174 11.20 -16.10 12.03
CA ARG A 174 9.79 -16.53 11.93
C ARG A 174 9.39 -16.50 10.46
N ARG A 175 9.37 -17.68 9.83
CA ARG A 175 8.73 -17.87 8.53
C ARG A 175 7.24 -17.66 8.75
N ASP A 176 6.73 -16.50 8.34
CA ASP A 176 5.29 -16.34 8.15
C ASP A 176 4.86 -17.39 7.13
N THR A 177 4.07 -18.35 7.61
CA THR A 177 3.60 -19.44 6.77
C THR A 177 2.54 -18.83 5.86
N PRO A 178 2.72 -18.88 4.52
CA PRO A 178 1.74 -18.31 3.61
C PRO A 178 0.36 -18.92 3.89
N ILE A 179 -0.64 -18.07 4.09
CA ILE A 179 -2.03 -18.52 4.20
C ILE A 179 -2.51 -18.87 2.80
N VAL A 180 -2.49 -20.17 2.47
CA VAL A 180 -2.75 -20.67 1.11
C VAL A 180 -4.07 -21.43 0.97
N ASP A 181 -4.69 -21.84 2.08
CA ASP A 181 -5.98 -22.54 2.06
C ASP A 181 -7.16 -21.60 2.40
N THR A 182 -8.27 -21.77 1.68
CA THR A 182 -9.47 -20.94 1.78
C THR A 182 -10.12 -20.95 3.18
N ALA A 183 -10.05 -22.04 3.94
CA ALA A 183 -10.59 -22.08 5.30
C ALA A 183 -9.71 -21.27 6.26
N ALA A 184 -8.39 -21.42 6.16
CA ALA A 184 -7.44 -20.63 6.94
C ALA A 184 -7.56 -19.13 6.62
N MET A 185 -7.75 -18.77 5.34
CA MET A 185 -8.00 -17.39 4.92
C MET A 185 -9.26 -16.80 5.56
N ARG A 186 -10.36 -17.55 5.60
CA ARG A 186 -11.61 -17.09 6.25
C ARG A 186 -11.47 -16.92 7.75
N VAL A 187 -10.61 -17.70 8.41
CA VAL A 187 -10.32 -17.51 9.85
C VAL A 187 -9.49 -16.25 10.03
N ALA A 188 -8.39 -16.11 9.29
CA ALA A 188 -7.53 -14.93 9.35
C ALA A 188 -8.28 -13.62 9.03
N GLY A 189 -9.16 -13.63 8.02
CA GLY A 189 -10.00 -12.48 7.70
C GLY A 189 -11.01 -12.13 8.79
N ARG A 190 -11.57 -13.14 9.49
CA ARG A 190 -12.46 -12.90 10.64
C ARG A 190 -11.70 -12.33 11.84
N ASP A 191 -10.52 -12.83 12.13
CA ASP A 191 -9.68 -12.35 13.23
C ASP A 191 -9.19 -10.92 12.95
N ALA A 192 -8.79 -10.63 11.71
CA ALA A 192 -8.43 -9.27 11.28
C ALA A 192 -9.63 -8.32 11.34
N ALA A 193 -10.83 -8.75 10.91
CA ALA A 193 -12.04 -7.95 11.04
C ALA A 193 -12.45 -7.66 12.49
N ALA A 194 -12.17 -8.59 13.42
CA ALA A 194 -12.45 -8.41 14.84
C ALA A 194 -11.47 -7.44 15.53
N ASN A 195 -10.25 -7.33 15.02
CA ASN A 195 -9.24 -6.38 15.48
C ASN A 195 -8.55 -5.71 14.28
N PRO A 196 -9.22 -4.74 13.62
CA PRO A 196 -8.74 -4.15 12.36
C PRO A 196 -7.39 -3.45 12.47
N GLY A 197 -7.04 -2.94 13.66
CA GLY A 197 -5.75 -2.31 13.96
C GLY A 197 -4.59 -3.28 14.18
N ASN A 198 -4.84 -4.60 14.14
CA ASN A 198 -3.77 -5.59 14.12
C ASN A 198 -3.18 -5.68 12.71
N GLN A 199 -2.25 -4.78 12.41
CA GLN A 199 -1.61 -4.61 11.10
C GLN A 199 -0.98 -5.89 10.55
N THR A 200 -0.43 -6.74 11.42
CA THR A 200 0.10 -8.06 11.01
C THR A 200 -1.01 -9.00 10.56
N ALA A 201 -2.13 -9.07 11.27
CA ALA A 201 -3.27 -9.89 10.87
C ALA A 201 -3.93 -9.33 9.59
N ALA A 202 -4.06 -8.01 9.51
CA ALA A 202 -4.60 -7.29 8.35
C ALA A 202 -3.80 -7.61 7.08
N ALA A 203 -2.48 -7.34 7.09
CA ALA A 203 -1.58 -7.60 5.98
C ALA A 203 -1.62 -9.06 5.50
N ASN A 204 -1.58 -10.02 6.43
CA ASN A 204 -1.62 -11.44 6.08
C ASN A 204 -2.96 -11.85 5.46
N ALA A 205 -4.08 -11.37 6.02
CA ALA A 205 -5.41 -11.69 5.51
C ALA A 205 -5.67 -11.04 4.14
N LEU A 206 -5.34 -9.76 3.98
CA LEU A 206 -5.51 -9.02 2.71
C LEU A 206 -4.58 -9.56 1.62
N CYS A 207 -3.32 -9.86 1.94
CA CYS A 207 -2.41 -10.43 0.96
C CYS A 207 -2.84 -11.85 0.54
N ALA A 208 -3.32 -12.69 1.47
CA ALA A 208 -3.86 -13.99 1.11
C ALA A 208 -5.09 -13.86 0.18
N LEU A 209 -6.03 -12.98 0.53
CA LEU A 209 -7.20 -12.70 -0.29
C LEU A 209 -6.82 -12.18 -1.68
N GLY A 210 -5.88 -11.23 -1.74
CA GLY A 210 -5.35 -10.68 -2.97
C GLY A 210 -4.77 -11.75 -3.89
N ARG A 211 -3.92 -12.65 -3.39
CA ARG A 211 -3.33 -13.73 -4.20
C ARG A 211 -4.39 -14.65 -4.81
N THR A 212 -5.45 -14.97 -4.07
CA THR A 212 -6.55 -15.78 -4.64
C THR A 212 -7.36 -15.06 -5.71
N ASN A 213 -7.23 -13.73 -5.81
CA ASN A 213 -7.88 -12.90 -6.80
C ASN A 213 -6.89 -12.29 -7.80
N GLY A 214 -5.66 -12.81 -7.94
CA GLY A 214 -4.72 -12.35 -8.97
C GLY A 214 -3.92 -11.08 -8.62
N ILE A 215 -3.85 -10.70 -7.34
CA ILE A 215 -2.93 -9.68 -6.84
C ILE A 215 -1.66 -10.37 -6.33
N ASP A 216 -0.53 -10.09 -6.97
CA ASP A 216 0.77 -10.55 -6.48
C ASP A 216 1.17 -9.74 -5.25
N CYS A 217 1.40 -10.35 -4.09
CA CYS A 217 1.81 -9.59 -2.92
C CYS A 217 2.84 -10.30 -2.04
N ALA A 218 3.46 -9.55 -1.13
CA ALA A 218 4.29 -10.07 -0.06
C ALA A 218 4.02 -9.32 1.25
N VAL A 219 4.11 -10.05 2.36
CA VAL A 219 4.12 -9.50 3.72
C VAL A 219 5.57 -9.51 4.20
N VAL A 220 6.05 -8.35 4.61
CA VAL A 220 7.47 -8.07 4.85
C VAL A 220 7.64 -7.54 6.27
N PRO A 221 7.95 -8.42 7.24
CA PRO A 221 8.18 -8.01 8.61
C PRO A 221 9.50 -7.26 8.76
N GLN A 222 9.50 -6.20 9.55
CA GLN A 222 10.68 -5.40 9.87
C GLN A 222 10.65 -4.98 11.35
N PRO A 223 11.81 -4.95 12.04
CA PRO A 223 11.88 -4.41 13.39
C PRO A 223 11.44 -2.95 13.42
N GLY A 224 10.64 -2.57 14.40
CA GLY A 224 10.24 -1.17 14.53
C GLY A 224 9.15 -0.97 15.56
N LYS A 225 8.62 0.25 15.56
CA LYS A 225 7.38 0.63 16.25
C LYS A 225 6.45 1.26 15.23
N HIS A 226 5.23 1.62 15.65
CA HIS A 226 4.32 2.36 14.78
C HIS A 226 4.70 3.85 14.76
N ASP A 227 5.83 4.18 14.12
CA ASP A 227 6.42 5.52 14.08
C ASP A 227 7.06 5.85 12.71
N TRP A 228 7.41 7.12 12.50
CA TRP A 228 8.03 7.59 11.25
C TRP A 228 9.36 6.90 10.90
N PRO A 229 10.27 6.62 11.86
CA PRO A 229 11.47 5.83 11.57
C PRO A 229 11.17 4.46 10.96
N PHE A 230 10.10 3.79 11.39
CA PHE A 230 9.67 2.54 10.75
C PHE A 230 9.12 2.80 9.32
N ALA A 231 8.34 3.86 9.13
CA ALA A 231 7.82 4.23 7.81
C ALA A 231 8.92 4.55 6.79
N ASP A 232 9.94 5.29 7.22
CA ASP A 232 11.17 5.58 6.46
C ASP A 232 11.87 4.27 6.05
N GLN A 233 12.20 3.41 7.01
CA GLN A 233 12.86 2.12 6.73
C GLN A 233 12.06 1.24 5.78
N ALA A 234 10.74 1.20 5.94
CA ALA A 234 9.86 0.47 5.05
C ALA A 234 9.87 1.02 3.62
N PHE A 235 9.85 2.36 3.47
CA PHE A 235 9.94 3.00 2.16
C PHE A 235 11.29 2.74 1.49
N VAL A 236 12.40 2.94 2.21
CA VAL A 236 13.76 2.61 1.73
C VAL A 236 13.83 1.18 1.20
N ARG A 237 13.24 0.23 1.92
CA ARG A 237 13.27 -1.19 1.54
C ARG A 237 12.38 -1.53 0.34
N ALA A 238 11.23 -0.88 0.23
CA ALA A 238 10.27 -1.14 -0.84
C ALA A 238 10.62 -0.38 -2.14
N LEU A 239 11.33 0.75 -2.07
CA LEU A 239 11.58 1.64 -3.21
C LEU A 239 12.22 0.93 -4.41
N PRO A 240 13.27 0.10 -4.28
CA PRO A 240 13.85 -0.59 -5.43
C PRO A 240 12.85 -1.50 -6.15
N TRP A 241 12.00 -2.20 -5.40
CA TRP A 241 10.95 -3.04 -5.97
C TRP A 241 9.88 -2.19 -6.67
N LEU A 242 9.37 -1.17 -5.98
CA LEU A 242 8.30 -0.35 -6.52
C LEU A 242 8.76 0.44 -7.75
N ALA A 243 9.97 0.99 -7.74
CA ALA A 243 10.53 1.71 -8.89
C ALA A 243 10.62 0.82 -10.14
N GLY A 244 11.10 -0.41 -9.99
CA GLY A 244 11.11 -1.40 -11.07
C GLY A 244 9.71 -1.81 -11.52
N GLN A 245 8.79 -2.04 -10.57
CA GLN A 245 7.40 -2.39 -10.86
C GLN A 245 6.67 -1.30 -11.65
N LEU A 246 7.03 -0.03 -11.42
CA LEU A 246 6.46 1.14 -12.10
C LEU A 246 7.19 1.54 -13.40
N ASP A 247 8.10 0.70 -13.90
CA ASP A 247 8.93 0.96 -15.08
C ASP A 247 9.75 2.26 -14.97
N THR A 248 10.29 2.57 -13.79
CA THR A 248 11.25 3.67 -13.65
C THR A 248 12.48 3.34 -14.50
N PRO A 249 12.97 4.27 -15.37
CA PRO A 249 14.15 4.01 -16.19
C PRO A 249 15.35 3.59 -15.34
N GLN A 250 16.14 2.64 -15.84
CA GLN A 250 17.29 2.04 -15.16
C GLN A 250 16.99 1.29 -13.85
N ALA A 251 15.75 1.29 -13.35
CA ALA A 251 15.36 0.45 -12.21
C ALA A 251 15.00 -0.96 -12.69
N PRO A 252 15.74 -2.01 -12.29
CA PRO A 252 15.41 -3.37 -12.68
C PRO A 252 14.09 -3.82 -12.03
N ARG A 253 13.25 -4.52 -12.79
CA ARG A 253 12.12 -5.27 -12.20
C ARG A 253 12.66 -6.42 -11.36
N ILE A 254 12.50 -6.32 -10.04
CA ILE A 254 12.85 -7.36 -9.07
C ILE A 254 11.60 -8.03 -8.51
N SER A 255 11.71 -9.28 -8.08
CA SER A 255 10.58 -10.01 -7.49
C SER A 255 10.24 -9.50 -6.10
N LEU A 256 8.96 -9.63 -5.72
CA LEU A 256 8.54 -9.45 -4.34
C LEU A 256 9.34 -10.36 -3.39
N PRO A 257 9.66 -9.92 -2.16
CA PRO A 257 10.34 -10.76 -1.18
C PRO A 257 9.57 -12.06 -0.93
N GLY A 258 10.29 -13.18 -0.85
CA GLY A 258 9.69 -14.50 -0.64
C GLY A 258 9.11 -15.16 -1.89
N ALA A 259 9.06 -14.49 -3.05
CA ALA A 259 8.69 -15.09 -4.33
C ALA A 259 9.82 -15.93 -4.97
N GLY A 260 11.05 -15.84 -4.42
CA GLY A 260 12.23 -16.59 -4.85
C GLY A 260 12.21 -18.05 -4.42
N GLY A 261 11.27 -18.82 -4.97
CA GLY A 261 11.14 -20.27 -4.84
C GLY A 261 11.28 -21.00 -6.17
N ALA A 262 12.08 -20.49 -7.10
CA ALA A 262 12.62 -21.23 -8.23
C ALA A 262 13.93 -20.56 -8.63
N ALA A 263 15.05 -21.24 -8.41
CA ALA A 263 16.37 -20.73 -8.73
C ALA A 263 16.44 -20.34 -10.21
N ALA A 264 16.93 -19.14 -10.50
CA ALA A 264 17.53 -18.84 -11.79
C ALA A 264 18.73 -19.77 -11.95
N GLN A 265 18.55 -20.90 -12.64
CA GLN A 265 19.67 -21.69 -13.12
C GLN A 265 20.38 -20.84 -14.18
N VAL A 266 21.55 -20.35 -13.82
CA VAL A 266 22.56 -19.87 -14.76
C VAL A 266 22.89 -21.05 -15.68
N VAL A 267 22.42 -20.98 -16.92
CA VAL A 267 22.91 -21.85 -17.99
C VAL A 267 24.32 -21.35 -18.31
N THR A 268 25.32 -22.02 -17.77
CA THR A 268 26.70 -21.90 -18.23
C THR A 268 26.76 -22.48 -19.64
N ALA A 269 27.01 -21.62 -20.64
CA ALA A 269 27.38 -22.06 -21.96
C ALA A 269 28.73 -22.80 -21.87
N GLY A 270 28.68 -24.12 -22.05
CA GLY A 270 29.87 -24.96 -22.25
C GLY A 270 30.51 -24.67 -23.61
N ARG A 271 31.84 -24.77 -23.63
CA ARG A 271 32.75 -24.56 -24.75
C ARG A 271 32.48 -25.49 -25.94
#